data_AF-A0A9W9TR23-F1
#
_entry.id   AF-A0A9W9TR23-F1
#
_cell.length_a   1.000
_cell.length_b   1.000
_cell.length_c   1.000
_cell.angle_alpha   90.00
_cell.angle_beta   90.00
_cell.angle_gamma   90.00
#
_symmetry.space_group_name_H-M   'P 1'
#
loop_
_entity.id
_entity.type
_entity.pdbx_description
1 polymer ?
#
loop_
_entity_poly.entity_id
_entity_poly.type
_entity_poly.pdbx_seq_one_letter_code
_entity_poly.pdbx_strand_id
1 'polypeptide(L)'
;MRRSDASFSVKRSSESHETASNLRFSSSSLPAIHDVLSSLILLWTTVVLASITIDDPSDVTDPSLWAADSAIIPNSDIAMIFVQPSGITQEGSFSRSYMTFDKSGYSANSNEASFWGFNAAINVAKGSNAVFDHVNVTIHNGAAGLYSYESNTVINVTTSWLYSSGPVSHGLYASGNGTIYGSNLQVYSGGQRSSSFSGGSPAGSDYVKDSVAHAASIGSATFYVLGSIYARNVISVSEKDPVVFFDGAQSATLVHCDCTAGLLGGVAMFSSQARLSGASLNLTNTKFTTTGLTMPALWFGNVIADVALKSTQLKTASGVLVVANFSQITQDFDYYASYLDNNNLQPAEVSISVSESDLVGDLVVYNGSYIRWSLEDFSTWSGTAYSSYGKGFFDIDLDSTSNWTMTANTIVQNLTDTMGTLNNIQSRGYNLYFNSTVSKWLRGKTIGLPGGGMARPIPYTSGRVQRPAQFWMV
;
A
#
# COMPACT_ATOMS: atom_id res chain seq x y z
N MET A 1 -44.45 40.18 -13.18
CA MET A 1 -44.16 41.33 -14.06
C MET A 1 -42.99 40.89 -14.97
N ARG A 2 -43.24 40.84 -16.30
CA ARG A 2 -42.35 40.64 -17.50
C ARG A 2 -40.96 39.99 -17.28
N ARG A 3 -40.71 38.77 -17.81
CA ARG A 3 -40.34 38.35 -19.20
C ARG A 3 -38.94 38.78 -19.66
N SER A 4 -38.10 37.80 -19.98
CA SER A 4 -37.58 37.61 -21.35
C SER A 4 -36.99 36.20 -21.55
N ASP A 5 -37.65 35.44 -22.41
CA ASP A 5 -37.17 34.20 -23.03
C ASP A 5 -36.12 34.48 -24.12
N ALA A 6 -35.24 33.53 -24.38
CA ALA A 6 -34.68 33.31 -25.72
C ALA A 6 -34.48 31.81 -25.97
N SER A 7 -35.22 31.29 -26.93
CA SER A 7 -35.07 29.99 -27.57
C SER A 7 -34.44 30.19 -28.95
N PHE A 8 -33.68 29.23 -29.48
CA PHE A 8 -33.70 28.90 -30.92
C PHE A 8 -33.10 27.52 -31.21
N SER A 9 -33.57 26.93 -32.31
CA SER A 9 -33.54 25.50 -32.69
C SER A 9 -32.80 25.27 -34.02
N VAL A 10 -32.06 24.15 -34.08
CA VAL A 10 -31.81 23.18 -35.18
C VAL A 10 -31.34 23.64 -36.58
N LYS A 11 -30.27 22.98 -37.08
CA LYS A 11 -30.25 22.36 -38.43
C LYS A 11 -29.14 21.30 -38.61
N ARG A 12 -29.56 20.06 -38.96
CA ARG A 12 -28.77 19.06 -39.69
C ARG A 12 -28.80 19.39 -41.18
N SER A 13 -27.73 19.04 -41.92
CA SER A 13 -27.82 18.73 -43.35
C SER A 13 -26.81 17.67 -43.75
N SER A 14 -27.29 16.76 -44.58
CA SER A 14 -26.69 15.55 -45.14
C SER A 14 -26.10 15.75 -46.53
N GLU A 15 -25.30 14.75 -46.95
CA GLU A 15 -25.02 14.28 -48.32
C GLU A 15 -24.17 15.10 -49.30
N SER A 16 -23.11 14.47 -49.83
CA SER A 16 -23.10 14.00 -51.23
C SER A 16 -21.87 13.13 -51.55
N HIS A 17 -22.13 12.07 -52.32
CA HIS A 17 -21.20 11.16 -52.99
C HIS A 17 -20.57 11.78 -54.25
N GLU A 18 -19.34 11.38 -54.60
CA GLU A 18 -18.86 11.11 -55.98
C GLU A 18 -17.40 10.60 -55.90
N THR A 19 -17.13 9.31 -56.13
CA THR A 19 -16.75 8.60 -57.39
C THR A 19 -15.30 8.15 -57.38
N ALA A 20 -15.12 6.86 -57.67
CA ALA A 20 -13.85 6.15 -57.78
C ALA A 20 -13.15 6.42 -59.11
N SER A 21 -11.82 6.37 -59.12
CA SER A 21 -11.03 6.02 -60.30
C SER A 21 -9.81 5.17 -59.93
N ASN A 22 -9.81 3.96 -60.48
CA ASN A 22 -8.74 2.97 -60.48
C ASN A 22 -7.39 3.53 -60.95
N LEU A 23 -6.28 2.99 -60.43
CA LEU A 23 -5.09 2.72 -61.23
C LEU A 23 -4.29 1.54 -60.65
N ARG A 24 -3.96 0.62 -61.55
CA ARG A 24 -3.41 -0.72 -61.34
C ARG A 24 -1.88 -0.69 -61.12
N PHE A 25 -1.41 -1.73 -60.42
CA PHE A 25 -0.02 -2.16 -60.35
C PHE A 25 0.59 -2.48 -61.72
N SER A 26 1.88 -2.19 -61.89
CA SER A 26 2.75 -2.84 -62.87
C SER A 26 4.07 -3.30 -62.23
N SER A 27 4.38 -4.57 -62.44
CA SER A 27 5.59 -5.30 -62.08
C SER A 27 6.84 -4.85 -62.84
N SER A 28 8.02 -4.90 -62.21
CA SER A 28 9.14 -5.81 -62.57
C SER A 28 10.52 -5.32 -62.12
N SER A 29 11.42 -6.29 -61.89
CA SER A 29 12.89 -6.23 -61.75
C SER A 29 13.50 -6.07 -60.34
N LEU A 30 14.01 -7.19 -59.82
CA LEU A 30 15.11 -7.33 -58.85
C LEU A 30 16.45 -7.39 -59.64
N PRO A 31 17.63 -7.01 -59.09
CA PRO A 31 18.32 -7.84 -58.10
C PRO A 31 19.14 -7.14 -56.97
N ALA A 32 19.44 -7.98 -55.97
CA ALA A 32 20.22 -7.88 -54.72
C ALA A 32 21.37 -6.88 -54.57
N ILE A 33 21.59 -6.41 -53.32
CA ILE A 33 22.85 -6.55 -52.53
C ILE A 33 22.72 -5.77 -51.19
N HIS A 34 23.02 -6.48 -50.08
CA HIS A 34 23.48 -6.02 -48.75
C HIS A 34 22.95 -4.69 -48.16
N ASP A 35 22.20 -4.76 -47.04
CA ASP A 35 22.66 -4.14 -45.79
C ASP A 35 21.87 -4.59 -44.55
N VAL A 36 22.63 -4.95 -43.52
CA VAL A 36 22.19 -5.34 -42.18
C VAL A 36 22.30 -4.08 -41.32
N LEU A 37 21.20 -3.41 -40.97
CA LEU A 37 21.17 -2.49 -39.83
C LEU A 37 19.74 -2.10 -39.44
N SER A 38 19.37 -2.54 -38.22
CA SER A 38 18.65 -1.75 -37.21
C SER A 38 17.30 -1.12 -37.55
N SER A 39 16.24 -1.73 -37.02
CA SER A 39 15.04 -0.99 -36.58
C SER A 39 14.43 -1.71 -35.38
N LEU A 40 15.09 -1.55 -34.23
CA LEU A 40 14.51 -1.85 -32.92
C LEU A 40 13.50 -0.73 -32.64
N ILE A 41 12.21 -1.02 -32.84
CA ILE A 41 11.12 -0.12 -32.46
C ILE A 41 11.09 -0.08 -30.93
N LEU A 42 11.69 0.96 -30.33
CA LEU A 42 11.44 1.32 -28.93
C LEU A 42 9.98 1.78 -28.85
N LEU A 43 9.10 0.90 -28.37
CA LEU A 43 7.82 1.33 -27.81
C LEU A 43 8.10 2.07 -26.50
N TRP A 44 8.05 3.39 -26.56
CA TRP A 44 7.90 4.23 -25.38
C TRP A 44 6.49 3.99 -24.83
N THR A 45 6.36 3.15 -23.79
CA THR A 45 5.13 3.06 -23.02
C THR A 45 5.01 4.34 -22.21
N THR A 46 4.15 5.25 -22.67
CA THR A 46 3.68 6.37 -21.86
C THR A 46 2.98 5.79 -20.63
N VAL A 47 3.58 5.94 -19.45
CA VAL A 47 2.94 5.63 -18.18
C VAL A 47 1.82 6.65 -17.97
N VAL A 48 0.61 6.30 -18.39
CA VAL A 48 -0.59 7.03 -17.96
C VAL A 48 -0.78 6.66 -16.49
N LEU A 49 -0.53 7.61 -15.59
CA LEU A 49 -1.01 7.49 -14.21
C LEU A 49 -2.54 7.41 -14.31
N ALA A 50 -3.13 6.30 -13.86
CA ALA A 50 -4.56 6.24 -13.65
C ALA A 50 -4.90 7.25 -12.55
N SER A 51 -5.39 8.43 -12.93
CA SER A 51 -6.02 9.35 -11.99
C SER A 51 -7.47 8.92 -11.86
N ILE A 52 -7.82 8.33 -10.72
CA ILE A 52 -9.22 8.22 -10.32
C ILE A 52 -9.58 9.52 -9.62
N THR A 53 -10.64 10.19 -10.08
CA THR A 53 -11.24 11.32 -9.38
C THR A 53 -12.57 10.81 -8.86
N ILE A 54 -12.64 10.64 -7.54
CA ILE A 54 -13.90 10.49 -6.84
C ILE A 54 -14.21 11.87 -6.29
N ASP A 55 -15.20 12.55 -6.87
CA ASP A 55 -15.55 13.92 -6.49
C ASP A 55 -16.11 13.96 -5.06
N ASP A 56 -15.63 14.91 -4.24
CA ASP A 56 -16.24 15.23 -2.96
C ASP A 56 -17.66 15.81 -3.22
N PRO A 57 -18.74 15.15 -2.76
CA PRO A 57 -20.10 15.59 -3.03
C PRO A 57 -20.52 16.81 -2.19
N SER A 58 -19.67 17.30 -1.27
CA SER A 58 -19.96 18.55 -0.56
C SER A 58 -19.97 19.74 -1.52
N ASP A 59 -20.87 20.68 -1.28
CA ASP A 59 -20.81 21.99 -1.92
C ASP A 59 -19.45 22.61 -1.60
N VAL A 60 -18.77 23.17 -2.61
CA VAL A 60 -17.41 23.72 -2.50
C VAL A 60 -17.37 24.75 -1.37
N THR A 61 -17.07 24.30 -0.17
CA THR A 61 -16.72 25.14 0.96
C THR A 61 -15.26 25.50 0.77
N ASP A 62 -14.99 26.80 0.88
CA ASP A 62 -13.65 27.36 0.69
C ASP A 62 -12.62 26.56 1.51
N PRO A 63 -11.49 26.11 0.93
CA PRO A 63 -10.43 25.40 1.65
C PRO A 63 -9.93 26.10 2.92
N SER A 64 -10.13 27.42 3.05
CA SER A 64 -9.85 28.17 4.27
C SER A 64 -10.84 27.90 5.42
N LEU A 65 -12.03 27.37 5.12
CA LEU A 65 -13.06 26.94 6.07
C LEU A 65 -12.94 25.46 6.46
N TRP A 66 -12.13 24.67 5.74
CA TRP A 66 -11.83 23.28 6.13
C TRP A 66 -11.11 23.22 7.46
N ALA A 67 -10.30 24.24 7.76
CA ALA A 67 -9.73 24.43 9.08
C ALA A 67 -10.83 24.65 10.12
N ALA A 68 -11.97 25.28 9.83
CA ALA A 68 -13.05 25.46 10.82
C ALA A 68 -13.87 24.18 11.08
N ASP A 69 -14.00 23.28 10.09
CA ASP A 69 -14.62 21.95 10.25
C ASP A 69 -13.65 20.93 10.88
N SER A 70 -12.35 21.12 10.66
CA SER A 70 -11.26 20.30 11.22
C SER A 70 -10.64 20.86 12.52
N ALA A 71 -10.96 22.10 12.95
CA ALA A 71 -10.34 22.77 14.12
C ALA A 71 -11.04 22.49 15.45
N ILE A 72 -11.96 21.54 15.51
CA ILE A 72 -12.35 20.99 16.82
C ILE A 72 -11.21 20.08 17.25
N ILE A 73 -10.20 20.69 17.88
CA ILE A 73 -9.25 20.00 18.76
C ILE A 73 -10.09 19.15 19.72
N PRO A 74 -9.82 17.84 19.88
CA PRO A 74 -10.60 17.00 20.78
C PRO A 74 -10.55 17.62 22.18
N ASN A 75 -11.66 18.22 22.61
CA ASN A 75 -11.82 18.70 23.96
C ASN A 75 -12.13 17.47 24.83
N SER A 76 -11.13 17.01 25.57
CA SER A 76 -11.17 15.84 26.45
C SER A 76 -12.12 15.96 27.65
N ASP A 77 -12.78 17.10 27.84
CA ASP A 77 -13.39 17.46 29.13
C ASP A 77 -14.93 17.49 29.15
N ILE A 78 -15.62 16.87 28.19
CA ILE A 78 -17.08 16.69 28.28
C ILE A 78 -17.41 15.24 28.61
N ALA A 79 -17.52 14.95 29.92
CA ALA A 79 -18.18 13.75 30.40
C ALA A 79 -19.67 13.81 30.03
N MET A 80 -20.12 12.92 29.15
CA MET A 80 -21.54 12.73 28.84
C MET A 80 -21.97 11.30 29.16
N ILE A 81 -23.19 11.25 29.69
CA ILE A 81 -23.75 10.18 30.50
C ILE A 81 -24.14 8.97 29.64
N PHE A 82 -23.68 7.80 30.08
CA PHE A 82 -24.05 6.45 29.66
C PHE A 82 -25.57 6.27 29.53
N VAL A 83 -26.07 5.86 28.35
CA VAL A 83 -27.04 4.75 28.12
C VAL A 83 -27.15 4.51 26.60
N GLN A 84 -26.53 3.43 26.10
CA GLN A 84 -27.03 2.75 24.90
C GLN A 84 -28.31 2.00 25.30
N PRO A 85 -29.45 2.16 24.60
CA PRO A 85 -30.60 1.31 24.85
C PRO A 85 -30.16 -0.15 24.69
N SER A 86 -30.47 -0.97 25.68
CA SER A 86 -30.13 -2.40 25.75
C SER A 86 -30.23 -3.06 24.37
N GLY A 87 -29.08 -3.41 23.80
CA GLY A 87 -29.00 -4.01 22.47
C GLY A 87 -29.86 -5.28 22.37
N ILE A 88 -30.48 -5.46 21.21
CA ILE A 88 -31.26 -6.65 20.83
C ILE A 88 -30.49 -7.91 21.26
N THR A 89 -31.13 -8.79 22.04
CA THR A 89 -30.55 -10.01 22.65
C THR A 89 -30.78 -11.26 21.80
N GLN A 90 -31.10 -11.09 20.52
CA GLN A 90 -31.28 -12.18 19.57
C GLN A 90 -30.37 -11.96 18.37
N GLU A 91 -29.74 -13.05 17.91
CA GLU A 91 -29.15 -13.12 16.58
C GLU A 91 -30.21 -12.67 15.56
N GLY A 92 -29.94 -11.56 14.89
CA GLY A 92 -30.86 -10.95 13.94
C GLY A 92 -30.37 -11.14 12.51
N SER A 93 -31.29 -11.26 11.57
CA SER A 93 -31.00 -11.03 10.16
C SER A 93 -31.67 -9.74 9.70
N PHE A 94 -30.91 -8.89 9.00
CA PHE A 94 -31.42 -7.66 8.42
C PHE A 94 -30.96 -7.55 6.98
N SER A 95 -31.88 -7.30 6.04
CA SER A 95 -31.52 -7.12 4.63
C SER A 95 -32.31 -5.95 4.05
N ARG A 96 -31.63 -4.95 3.50
CA ARG A 96 -32.24 -3.79 2.86
C ARG A 96 -31.40 -3.31 1.68
N SER A 97 -32.07 -2.67 0.73
CA SER A 97 -31.44 -2.07 -0.45
C SER A 97 -31.98 -0.67 -0.70
N TYR A 98 -31.25 0.15 -1.46
CA TYR A 98 -31.69 1.50 -1.87
C TYR A 98 -32.02 2.42 -0.70
N MET A 99 -31.18 2.36 0.34
CA MET A 99 -31.33 3.15 1.57
C MET A 99 -30.25 4.23 1.64
N THR A 100 -30.61 5.38 2.20
CA THR A 100 -29.66 6.43 2.57
C THR A 100 -29.51 6.46 4.08
N PHE A 101 -28.27 6.44 4.56
CA PHE A 101 -27.90 6.62 5.96
C PHE A 101 -27.09 7.91 6.07
N ASP A 102 -27.59 8.87 6.85
CA ASP A 102 -26.91 10.14 7.11
C ASP A 102 -26.67 10.26 8.62
N LYS A 103 -25.41 10.31 9.01
CA LYS A 103 -24.98 10.31 10.41
C LYS A 103 -24.11 11.53 10.71
N SER A 104 -24.74 12.60 11.20
CA SER A 104 -24.12 13.89 11.51
C SER A 104 -23.67 14.11 12.96
N GLY A 105 -24.11 13.26 13.89
CA GLY A 105 -23.66 13.35 15.30
C GLY A 105 -22.18 13.02 15.50
N TYR A 106 -21.57 13.63 16.53
CA TYR A 106 -20.15 13.54 16.89
C TYR A 106 -19.89 12.59 18.08
N SER A 107 -18.74 11.93 18.09
CA SER A 107 -18.20 11.26 19.29
C SER A 107 -17.03 12.04 19.87
N ALA A 108 -17.14 12.43 21.15
CA ALA A 108 -16.02 13.02 21.89
C ALA A 108 -14.95 12.00 22.29
N ASN A 109 -15.29 10.71 22.25
CA ASN A 109 -14.41 9.62 22.60
C ASN A 109 -14.08 8.83 21.33
N SER A 110 -12.91 9.10 20.75
CA SER A 110 -12.40 8.40 19.57
C SER A 110 -12.16 6.92 19.85
N ASN A 111 -11.73 6.56 21.06
CA ASN A 111 -11.58 5.16 21.45
C ASN A 111 -12.94 4.46 21.44
N GLU A 112 -14.01 5.11 21.91
CA GLU A 112 -15.33 4.47 21.89
C GLU A 112 -15.87 4.24 20.50
N ALA A 113 -15.64 5.20 19.60
CA ALA A 113 -15.99 5.06 18.20
C ALA A 113 -15.22 3.90 17.55
N SER A 114 -13.90 3.84 17.77
CA SER A 114 -13.03 2.84 17.13
C SER A 114 -13.13 1.44 17.72
N PHE A 115 -13.34 1.28 19.03
CA PHE A 115 -13.32 -0.06 19.67
C PHE A 115 -14.69 -0.70 19.80
N TRP A 116 -15.77 0.08 19.92
CA TRP A 116 -17.13 -0.45 20.15
C TRP A 116 -18.15 0.00 19.09
N GLY A 117 -17.70 0.71 18.04
CA GLY A 117 -18.57 1.20 16.98
C GLY A 117 -19.57 2.24 17.47
N PHE A 118 -19.24 2.93 18.57
CA PHE A 118 -20.05 4.03 19.05
C PHE A 118 -20.16 5.08 17.95
N ASN A 119 -21.33 5.70 17.82
CA ASN A 119 -21.60 6.74 16.81
C ASN A 119 -21.55 6.27 15.34
N ALA A 120 -21.33 4.99 15.04
CA ALA A 120 -21.41 4.47 13.67
C ALA A 120 -22.81 4.67 13.04
N ALA A 121 -22.88 4.86 11.72
CA ALA A 121 -24.15 4.95 11.01
C ALA A 121 -24.90 3.61 11.03
N ILE A 122 -24.16 2.51 10.83
CA ILE A 122 -24.64 1.15 10.94
C ILE A 122 -23.70 0.38 11.88
N ASN A 123 -24.21 -0.07 13.02
CA ASN A 123 -23.49 -0.96 13.94
C ASN A 123 -24.21 -2.30 14.03
N VAL A 124 -23.54 -3.37 13.64
CA VAL A 124 -24.04 -4.76 13.70
C VAL A 124 -23.18 -5.50 14.70
N ALA A 125 -23.82 -6.23 15.61
CA ALA A 125 -23.16 -6.92 16.71
C ALA A 125 -23.89 -8.20 17.13
N LYS A 126 -23.37 -8.90 18.15
CA LYS A 126 -24.02 -10.04 18.83
C LYS A 126 -24.37 -11.20 17.92
N GLY A 127 -23.46 -11.57 17.02
CA GLY A 127 -23.66 -12.70 16.10
C GLY A 127 -24.68 -12.46 15.00
N SER A 128 -25.06 -11.20 14.74
CA SER A 128 -26.09 -10.86 13.76
C SER A 128 -25.54 -10.82 12.33
N ASN A 129 -26.42 -11.05 11.35
CA ASN A 129 -26.11 -10.91 9.93
C ASN A 129 -26.87 -9.74 9.31
N ALA A 130 -26.16 -8.86 8.60
CA ALA A 130 -26.76 -7.77 7.86
C ALA A 130 -26.34 -7.77 6.38
N VAL A 131 -27.27 -7.43 5.49
CA VAL A 131 -27.05 -7.34 4.05
C VAL A 131 -27.55 -5.98 3.54
N PHE A 132 -26.67 -5.25 2.86
CA PHE A 132 -26.91 -3.94 2.29
C PHE A 132 -26.56 -3.94 0.80
N ASP A 133 -27.42 -3.37 -0.03
CA ASP A 133 -27.18 -3.28 -1.47
C ASP A 133 -27.70 -1.95 -2.03
N HIS A 134 -26.93 -1.26 -2.88
CA HIS A 134 -27.32 0.09 -3.36
C HIS A 134 -27.58 1.08 -2.22
N VAL A 135 -26.74 1.09 -1.17
CA VAL A 135 -26.89 2.05 -0.07
C VAL A 135 -25.93 3.22 -0.22
N ASN A 136 -26.37 4.39 0.24
CA ASN A 136 -25.55 5.58 0.37
C ASN A 136 -25.35 5.87 1.85
N VAL A 137 -24.10 5.96 2.30
CA VAL A 137 -23.76 6.19 3.69
C VAL A 137 -22.90 7.44 3.78
N THR A 138 -23.38 8.44 4.50
CA THR A 138 -22.68 9.68 4.81
C THR A 138 -22.42 9.74 6.30
N ILE A 139 -21.16 9.88 6.68
CA ILE A 139 -20.72 9.95 8.07
C ILE A 139 -19.84 11.17 8.32
N HIS A 140 -19.93 11.69 9.53
CA HIS A 140 -19.10 12.77 10.03
C HIS A 140 -18.28 12.27 11.24
N ASN A 141 -17.84 13.19 12.08
CA ASN A 141 -16.78 13.01 13.07
C ASN A 141 -16.99 11.81 14.02
N GLY A 142 -16.02 10.90 14.05
CA GLY A 142 -15.98 9.76 14.96
C GLY A 142 -17.11 8.77 14.69
N ALA A 143 -17.56 8.63 13.45
CA ALA A 143 -18.58 7.65 13.05
C ALA A 143 -18.00 6.73 11.98
N ALA A 144 -18.05 5.41 12.20
CA ALA A 144 -17.83 4.46 11.12
C ALA A 144 -19.08 4.34 10.22
N GLY A 145 -18.88 4.08 8.94
CA GLY A 145 -19.99 3.89 7.99
C GLY A 145 -20.73 2.60 8.32
N LEU A 146 -20.02 1.48 8.22
CA LEU A 146 -20.50 0.17 8.64
C LEU A 146 -19.51 -0.43 9.64
N TYR A 147 -20.01 -0.73 10.83
CA TYR A 147 -19.22 -1.31 11.92
C TYR A 147 -19.73 -2.71 12.26
N SER A 148 -18.84 -3.70 12.23
CA SER A 148 -19.13 -5.08 12.64
C SER A 148 -18.36 -5.42 13.91
N TYR A 149 -19.07 -5.86 14.95
CA TYR A 149 -18.48 -6.19 16.26
C TYR A 149 -18.89 -7.58 16.74
N GLU A 150 -18.02 -8.25 17.51
CA GLU A 150 -18.21 -9.60 18.07
C GLU A 150 -18.15 -10.75 17.05
N SER A 151 -17.75 -11.93 17.55
CA SER A 151 -17.71 -13.17 16.78
C SER A 151 -19.08 -13.52 16.18
N ASN A 152 -19.06 -14.19 15.02
CA ASN A 152 -20.25 -14.58 14.24
C ASN A 152 -21.08 -13.41 13.67
N THR A 153 -20.68 -12.16 13.90
CA THR A 153 -21.32 -11.00 13.29
C THR A 153 -20.78 -10.77 11.89
N VAL A 154 -21.69 -10.63 10.92
CA VAL A 154 -21.33 -10.49 9.51
C VAL A 154 -22.13 -9.39 8.84
N ILE A 155 -21.44 -8.48 8.16
CA ILE A 155 -22.04 -7.50 7.24
C ILE A 155 -21.68 -7.88 5.80
N ASN A 156 -22.66 -7.89 4.91
CA ASN A 156 -22.45 -7.92 3.47
C ASN A 156 -22.92 -6.60 2.89
N VAL A 157 -22.08 -5.89 2.14
CA VAL A 157 -22.42 -4.62 1.49
C VAL A 157 -21.98 -4.63 0.04
N THR A 158 -22.92 -4.33 -0.86
CA THR A 158 -22.68 -4.39 -2.32
C THR A 158 -23.14 -3.12 -3.03
N THR A 159 -22.46 -2.75 -4.10
CA THR A 159 -22.87 -1.64 -5.01
C THR A 159 -23.25 -0.38 -4.25
N SER A 160 -22.37 0.12 -3.38
CA SER A 160 -22.73 1.15 -2.40
C SER A 160 -21.72 2.29 -2.38
N TRP A 161 -22.19 3.47 -1.99
CA TRP A 161 -21.39 4.69 -1.85
C TRP A 161 -21.18 5.00 -0.36
N LEU A 162 -19.93 5.09 0.05
CA LEU A 162 -19.54 5.41 1.43
C LEU A 162 -18.71 6.69 1.44
N TYR A 163 -19.18 7.71 2.14
CA TYR A 163 -18.53 9.00 2.23
C TYR A 163 -18.33 9.41 3.68
N SER A 164 -17.12 9.86 4.01
CA SER A 164 -16.81 10.48 5.30
C SER A 164 -16.14 11.84 5.15
N SER A 165 -16.59 12.83 5.92
CA SER A 165 -16.00 14.18 5.93
C SER A 165 -15.16 14.49 7.17
N GLY A 166 -15.52 13.90 8.31
CA GLY A 166 -14.94 14.23 9.63
C GLY A 166 -13.81 13.28 10.08
N PRO A 167 -13.01 13.66 11.09
CA PRO A 167 -11.92 12.82 11.59
C PRO A 167 -12.41 11.53 12.27
N VAL A 168 -11.59 10.48 12.27
CA VAL A 168 -11.88 9.16 12.88
C VAL A 168 -13.15 8.51 12.31
N SER A 169 -13.40 8.69 11.01
CA SER A 169 -14.64 8.31 10.35
C SER A 169 -14.41 7.30 9.24
N HIS A 170 -14.17 6.06 9.65
CA HIS A 170 -13.81 4.95 8.76
C HIS A 170 -14.98 4.51 7.87
N GLY A 171 -14.71 4.12 6.62
CA GLY A 171 -15.75 3.61 5.72
C GLY A 171 -16.33 2.29 6.20
N LEU A 172 -15.54 1.23 6.09
CA LEU A 172 -15.80 -0.06 6.74
C LEU A 172 -14.91 -0.22 7.97
N TYR A 173 -15.47 -0.79 9.03
CA TYR A 173 -14.73 -1.09 10.25
C TYR A 173 -15.19 -2.43 10.86
N ALA A 174 -14.35 -3.46 10.77
CA ALA A 174 -14.53 -4.72 11.49
C ALA A 174 -13.69 -4.76 12.77
N SER A 175 -14.27 -5.20 13.89
CA SER A 175 -13.55 -5.38 15.16
C SER A 175 -14.22 -6.46 16.01
N GLY A 176 -13.62 -6.86 17.13
CA GLY A 176 -14.14 -7.87 18.05
C GLY A 176 -14.37 -9.25 17.42
N ASN A 177 -13.59 -9.64 16.41
CA ASN A 177 -13.84 -10.82 15.54
C ASN A 177 -15.07 -10.71 14.61
N GLY A 178 -15.59 -9.51 14.41
CA GLY A 178 -16.60 -9.23 13.38
C GLY A 178 -16.02 -9.34 11.97
N THR A 179 -16.89 -9.54 10.98
CA THR A 179 -16.50 -9.69 9.57
C THR A 179 -17.34 -8.81 8.64
N ILE A 180 -16.70 -8.16 7.67
CA ILE A 180 -17.38 -7.43 6.61
C ILE A 180 -16.97 -7.97 5.24
N TYR A 181 -17.96 -8.23 4.39
CA TYR A 181 -17.79 -8.52 2.97
C TYR A 181 -18.29 -7.33 2.16
N GLY A 182 -17.37 -6.61 1.53
CA GLY A 182 -17.65 -5.47 0.66
C GLY A 182 -17.42 -5.81 -0.81
N SER A 183 -18.33 -5.42 -1.71
CA SER A 183 -18.02 -5.49 -3.15
C SER A 183 -18.66 -4.39 -3.97
N ASN A 184 -17.99 -3.97 -5.05
CA ASN A 184 -18.46 -2.87 -5.90
C ASN A 184 -18.73 -1.60 -5.07
N LEU A 185 -17.79 -1.26 -4.19
CA LEU A 185 -17.90 -0.09 -3.34
C LEU A 185 -17.17 1.09 -3.96
N GLN A 186 -17.76 2.25 -3.79
CA GLN A 186 -17.08 3.52 -4.01
C GLN A 186 -16.94 4.18 -2.64
N VAL A 187 -15.71 4.46 -2.21
CA VAL A 187 -15.41 4.97 -0.87
C VAL A 187 -14.58 6.25 -0.96
N TYR A 188 -15.04 7.29 -0.28
CA TYR A 188 -14.28 8.52 -0.09
C TYR A 188 -14.15 8.84 1.39
N SER A 189 -12.91 9.07 1.83
CA SER A 189 -12.60 9.37 3.21
C SER A 189 -11.80 10.67 3.31
N GLY A 190 -12.50 11.76 3.65
CA GLY A 190 -11.95 13.10 3.66
C GLY A 190 -11.23 13.48 4.95
N GLY A 191 -11.72 12.99 6.10
CA GLY A 191 -11.20 13.38 7.42
C GLY A 191 -9.89 12.71 7.80
N GLN A 192 -9.15 13.29 8.75
CA GLN A 192 -7.94 12.67 9.32
C GLN A 192 -8.28 11.35 10.02
N ARG A 193 -7.34 10.41 10.04
CA ARG A 193 -7.50 9.10 10.70
C ARG A 193 -8.76 8.33 10.26
N SER A 194 -9.13 8.45 8.99
CA SER A 194 -10.38 7.92 8.44
C SER A 194 -10.10 6.96 7.30
N SER A 195 -9.63 5.76 7.63
CA SER A 195 -9.27 4.77 6.61
C SER A 195 -10.51 4.19 5.91
N SER A 196 -10.38 3.86 4.63
CA SER A 196 -11.52 3.35 3.85
C SER A 196 -11.98 1.98 4.32
N PHE A 197 -11.04 1.08 4.63
CA PHE A 197 -11.28 -0.26 5.14
C PHE A 197 -10.39 -0.50 6.35
N SER A 198 -10.99 -0.89 7.48
CA SER A 198 -10.32 -0.85 8.79
C SER A 198 -10.64 -2.08 9.62
N GLY A 199 -9.58 -2.71 10.12
CA GLY A 199 -9.66 -3.66 11.23
C GLY A 199 -9.55 -2.97 12.59
N GLY A 200 -9.96 -3.67 13.65
CA GLY A 200 -9.77 -3.28 15.05
C GLY A 200 -9.38 -4.47 15.93
N SER A 201 -8.95 -4.17 17.15
CA SER A 201 -8.65 -5.17 18.18
C SER A 201 -9.85 -5.36 19.12
N PRO A 202 -10.23 -6.59 19.51
CA PRO A 202 -9.76 -7.89 18.98
C PRO A 202 -9.98 -8.04 17.47
N ALA A 203 -9.07 -8.74 16.79
CA ALA A 203 -8.91 -8.74 15.32
C ALA A 203 -10.24 -8.81 14.52
N GLY A 204 -10.54 -7.76 13.77
CA GLY A 204 -11.61 -7.76 12.75
C GLY A 204 -11.15 -8.27 11.39
N SER A 205 -12.10 -8.64 10.53
CA SER A 205 -11.80 -9.13 9.17
C SER A 205 -12.61 -8.40 8.09
N ASP A 206 -11.90 -7.77 7.14
CA ASP A 206 -12.51 -7.15 5.96
C ASP A 206 -12.15 -7.92 4.69
N TYR A 207 -13.16 -8.22 3.87
CA TYR A 207 -13.02 -8.84 2.55
C TYR A 207 -13.63 -7.91 1.50
N VAL A 208 -12.79 -7.21 0.75
CA VAL A 208 -13.24 -6.17 -0.19
C VAL A 208 -12.90 -6.57 -1.63
N LYS A 209 -13.83 -6.44 -2.57
CA LYS A 209 -13.54 -6.70 -3.98
C LYS A 209 -14.19 -5.73 -4.96
N ASP A 210 -13.55 -5.56 -6.11
CA ASP A 210 -14.10 -4.82 -7.25
C ASP A 210 -14.49 -3.38 -6.87
N SER A 211 -13.69 -2.73 -6.02
CA SER A 211 -14.02 -1.45 -5.37
C SER A 211 -13.02 -0.36 -5.71
N VAL A 212 -13.43 0.89 -5.50
CA VAL A 212 -12.57 2.07 -5.59
C VAL A 212 -12.58 2.83 -4.27
N ALA A 213 -11.41 3.31 -3.86
CA ALA A 213 -11.26 4.02 -2.59
C ALA A 213 -10.34 5.23 -2.72
N HIS A 214 -10.71 6.34 -2.08
CA HIS A 214 -9.90 7.54 -2.02
C HIS A 214 -9.87 8.07 -0.57
N ALA A 215 -8.68 8.19 -0.01
CA ALA A 215 -8.46 8.78 1.30
C ALA A 215 -7.56 10.02 1.18
N ALA A 216 -8.05 11.18 1.65
CA ALA A 216 -7.45 12.48 1.37
C ALA A 216 -6.49 12.99 2.46
N SER A 217 -6.59 12.43 3.67
CA SER A 217 -5.98 13.02 4.87
C SER A 217 -4.98 12.11 5.57
N ILE A 218 -4.14 12.70 6.43
CA ILE A 218 -3.13 12.01 7.22
C ILE A 218 -3.78 10.94 8.12
N GLY A 219 -3.09 9.80 8.28
CA GLY A 219 -3.57 8.66 9.07
C GLY A 219 -4.76 7.92 8.45
N SER A 220 -5.08 8.20 7.19
CA SER A 220 -6.19 7.59 6.45
C SER A 220 -5.66 6.68 5.35
N ALA A 221 -5.19 5.49 5.75
CA ALA A 221 -4.76 4.48 4.81
C ALA A 221 -5.96 3.95 4.01
N THR A 222 -5.72 3.36 2.83
CA THR A 222 -6.78 2.61 2.16
C THR A 222 -7.17 1.42 3.04
N PHE A 223 -6.16 0.69 3.53
CA PHE A 223 -6.30 -0.51 4.36
C PHE A 223 -5.59 -0.30 5.69
N TYR A 224 -6.35 -0.12 6.76
CA TYR A 224 -5.83 -0.03 8.12
C TYR A 224 -5.95 -1.40 8.81
N VAL A 225 -4.86 -2.16 8.78
CA VAL A 225 -4.84 -3.58 9.12
C VAL A 225 -4.63 -3.74 10.62
N LEU A 226 -5.73 -3.84 11.38
CA LEU A 226 -5.74 -4.43 12.73
C LEU A 226 -6.63 -5.67 12.72
N GLY A 227 -6.05 -6.80 12.34
CA GLY A 227 -6.70 -8.09 12.16
C GLY A 227 -6.33 -8.70 10.81
N SER A 228 -7.33 -8.96 9.97
CA SER A 228 -7.09 -9.47 8.61
C SER A 228 -7.80 -8.65 7.54
N ILE A 229 -7.10 -8.38 6.44
CA ILE A 229 -7.70 -7.74 5.26
C ILE A 229 -7.42 -8.60 4.02
N TYR A 230 -8.47 -8.92 3.29
CA TYR A 230 -8.38 -9.48 1.95
C TYR A 230 -8.97 -8.49 0.95
N ALA A 231 -8.20 -8.08 -0.04
CA ALA A 231 -8.67 -7.19 -1.09
C ALA A 231 -8.40 -7.77 -2.48
N ARG A 232 -9.36 -7.61 -3.40
CA ARG A 232 -9.23 -8.04 -4.79
C ARG A 232 -9.76 -7.01 -5.77
N ASN A 233 -9.04 -6.74 -6.86
CA ASN A 233 -9.49 -5.79 -7.89
C ASN A 233 -9.85 -4.41 -7.28
N VAL A 234 -9.04 -3.91 -6.33
CA VAL A 234 -9.25 -2.60 -5.72
C VAL A 234 -8.33 -1.57 -6.37
N ILE A 235 -8.89 -0.43 -6.76
CA ILE A 235 -8.12 0.74 -7.19
C ILE A 235 -8.18 1.78 -6.07
N SER A 236 -7.05 2.30 -5.63
CA SER A 236 -7.06 3.29 -4.54
C SER A 236 -6.03 4.39 -4.61
N VAL A 237 -6.35 5.50 -3.96
CA VAL A 237 -5.46 6.64 -3.73
C VAL A 237 -5.51 7.03 -2.26
N SER A 238 -4.37 6.95 -1.59
CA SER A 238 -4.13 7.53 -0.26
C SER A 238 -3.22 8.74 -0.44
N GLU A 239 -3.78 9.95 -0.40
CA GLU A 239 -3.05 11.18 -0.76
C GLU A 239 -1.94 11.53 0.21
N LYS A 240 -2.16 11.29 1.51
CA LYS A 240 -1.26 11.69 2.59
C LYS A 240 -1.03 10.56 3.59
N ASP A 241 -1.08 9.33 3.12
CA ASP A 241 -0.87 8.13 3.94
C ASP A 241 -0.42 6.93 3.07
N PRO A 242 -0.05 5.76 3.65
CA PRO A 242 0.27 4.59 2.87
C PRO A 242 -0.99 3.91 2.35
N VAL A 243 -0.82 2.99 1.41
CA VAL A 243 -1.93 2.13 0.95
C VAL A 243 -2.35 1.19 2.08
N VAL A 244 -1.35 0.56 2.70
CA VAL A 244 -1.56 -0.43 3.77
C VAL A 244 -0.79 -0.03 5.01
N PHE A 245 -1.50 0.04 6.14
CA PHE A 245 -0.94 0.38 7.44
C PHE A 245 -1.15 -0.78 8.41
N PHE A 246 -0.10 -1.19 9.12
CA PHE A 246 -0.16 -2.24 10.14
C PHE A 246 0.32 -1.71 11.49
N ASP A 247 -0.38 -2.11 12.55
CA ASP A 247 0.14 -2.10 13.91
C ASP A 247 0.04 -3.51 14.53
N GLY A 248 1.21 -4.12 14.73
CA GLY A 248 1.39 -5.43 15.32
C GLY A 248 1.37 -6.60 14.33
N ALA A 249 1.18 -7.81 14.88
CA ALA A 249 1.18 -9.07 14.14
C ALA A 249 -0.15 -9.32 13.42
N GLN A 250 -0.39 -8.59 12.34
CA GLN A 250 -1.62 -8.62 11.54
C GLN A 250 -1.36 -9.22 10.15
N SER A 251 -2.42 -9.40 9.35
CA SER A 251 -2.27 -9.99 8.00
C SER A 251 -3.05 -9.26 6.92
N ALA A 252 -2.46 -9.09 5.74
CA ALA A 252 -3.18 -8.61 4.57
C ALA A 252 -2.83 -9.39 3.29
N THR A 253 -3.82 -9.58 2.42
CA THR A 253 -3.64 -10.17 1.09
C THR A 253 -4.33 -9.31 0.05
N LEU A 254 -3.57 -8.79 -0.92
CA LEU A 254 -4.07 -7.92 -2.00
C LEU A 254 -3.81 -8.58 -3.36
N VAL A 255 -4.87 -8.79 -4.13
CA VAL A 255 -4.83 -9.48 -5.42
C VAL A 255 -5.37 -8.58 -6.52
N HIS A 256 -4.62 -8.34 -7.60
CA HIS A 256 -5.05 -7.50 -8.72
C HIS A 256 -5.41 -6.06 -8.31
N CYS A 257 -4.72 -5.48 -7.34
CA CYS A 257 -4.97 -4.09 -6.92
C CYS A 257 -4.04 -3.09 -7.64
N ASP A 258 -4.50 -1.86 -7.88
CA ASP A 258 -3.66 -0.74 -8.34
C ASP A 258 -3.83 0.45 -7.39
N CYS A 259 -2.82 0.67 -6.55
CA CYS A 259 -2.90 1.60 -5.44
C CYS A 259 -1.78 2.64 -5.48
N THR A 260 -2.12 3.87 -5.08
CA THR A 260 -1.19 4.98 -4.98
C THR A 260 -1.13 5.51 -3.55
N ALA A 261 0.07 5.76 -3.04
CA ALA A 261 0.31 6.37 -1.74
C ALA A 261 1.14 7.65 -1.88
N GLY A 262 0.80 8.66 -1.08
CA GLY A 262 1.46 9.96 -1.05
C GLY A 262 2.20 10.31 0.24
N LEU A 263 2.15 9.48 1.28
CA LEU A 263 3.00 9.63 2.47
C LEU A 263 3.43 8.28 3.05
N LEU A 264 4.53 8.27 3.81
CA LEU A 264 5.14 7.13 4.54
C LEU A 264 5.71 6.02 3.64
N GLY A 265 4.89 5.40 2.79
CA GLY A 265 5.28 4.34 1.86
C GLY A 265 4.08 3.75 1.13
N GLY A 266 4.28 2.74 0.27
CA GLY A 266 3.15 1.92 -0.19
C GLY A 266 2.58 1.12 0.98
N VAL A 267 3.47 0.61 1.82
CA VAL A 267 3.16 -0.07 3.09
C VAL A 267 3.92 0.62 4.21
N ALA A 268 3.28 0.80 5.35
CA ALA A 268 3.93 1.05 6.63
C ALA A 268 3.54 -0.05 7.62
N MET A 269 4.51 -0.82 8.08
CA MET A 269 4.28 -1.95 8.98
C MET A 269 5.17 -1.89 10.20
N PHE A 270 4.55 -1.84 11.39
CA PHE A 270 5.30 -1.78 12.64
C PHE A 270 4.52 -2.34 13.81
N SER A 271 5.16 -2.41 14.99
CA SER A 271 4.47 -2.57 16.27
C SER A 271 4.65 -1.30 17.12
N SER A 272 3.56 -0.72 17.63
CA SER A 272 3.56 0.52 18.43
C SER A 272 4.03 0.37 19.89
N GLN A 273 4.27 -0.87 20.34
CA GLN A 273 4.74 -1.19 21.70
C GLN A 273 5.99 -2.08 21.65
N ALA A 274 5.89 -3.32 22.12
CA ALA A 274 6.94 -4.32 21.98
C ALA A 274 6.95 -4.87 20.55
N ARG A 275 8.14 -5.23 20.07
CA ARG A 275 8.29 -5.92 18.79
C ARG A 275 7.47 -7.21 18.77
N LEU A 276 6.63 -7.37 17.75
CA LEU A 276 5.83 -8.58 17.54
C LEU A 276 6.30 -9.33 16.30
N SER A 277 6.00 -10.64 16.27
CA SER A 277 6.27 -11.53 15.14
C SER A 277 4.96 -12.09 14.59
N GLY A 278 4.93 -12.36 13.28
CA GLY A 278 3.77 -12.91 12.59
C GLY A 278 3.00 -11.89 11.74
N ALA A 279 3.51 -10.67 11.58
CA ALA A 279 2.94 -9.73 10.62
C ALA A 279 3.18 -10.24 9.20
N SER A 280 2.15 -10.25 8.34
CA SER A 280 2.26 -10.82 6.99
C SER A 280 1.56 -10.00 5.92
N LEU A 281 2.18 -9.92 4.74
CA LEU A 281 1.63 -9.27 3.56
C LEU A 281 1.83 -10.12 2.31
N ASN A 282 0.74 -10.42 1.60
CA ASN A 282 0.78 -11.10 0.30
C ASN A 282 0.28 -10.17 -0.80
N LEU A 283 1.12 -9.89 -1.79
CA LEU A 283 0.76 -9.14 -2.99
C LEU A 283 0.80 -10.08 -4.19
N THR A 284 -0.28 -10.15 -4.96
CA THR A 284 -0.35 -10.98 -6.18
C THR A 284 -0.97 -10.19 -7.31
N ASN A 285 -0.25 -10.00 -8.42
CA ASN A 285 -0.69 -9.17 -9.54
C ASN A 285 -1.05 -7.74 -9.13
N THR A 286 -0.39 -7.21 -8.10
CA THR A 286 -0.72 -5.92 -7.48
C THR A 286 0.34 -4.88 -7.85
N LYS A 287 -0.11 -3.64 -8.04
CA LYS A 287 0.74 -2.48 -8.32
C LYS A 287 0.62 -1.47 -7.19
N PHE A 288 1.76 -1.09 -6.62
CA PHE A 288 1.88 0.06 -5.72
C PHE A 288 2.69 1.16 -6.39
N THR A 289 2.18 2.39 -6.30
CA THR A 289 2.87 3.60 -6.73
C THR A 289 3.08 4.53 -5.53
N THR A 290 4.31 4.89 -5.23
CA THR A 290 4.63 5.92 -4.22
C THR A 290 5.10 7.19 -4.89
N THR A 291 4.49 8.31 -4.52
CA THR A 291 4.72 9.61 -5.20
C THR A 291 5.75 10.48 -4.50
N GLY A 292 5.96 10.29 -3.20
CA GLY A 292 6.96 11.03 -2.44
C GLY A 292 8.40 10.60 -2.78
N LEU A 293 9.29 11.58 -2.91
CA LEU A 293 10.71 11.39 -3.27
C LEU A 293 11.52 10.62 -2.20
N THR A 294 10.89 10.35 -1.08
CA THR A 294 11.52 9.79 0.11
C THR A 294 10.81 8.54 0.62
N MET A 295 9.70 8.18 -0.03
CA MET A 295 8.86 7.07 0.35
C MET A 295 9.40 5.78 -0.26
N PRO A 296 9.74 4.76 0.55
CA PRO A 296 9.96 3.42 0.03
C PRO A 296 8.64 2.80 -0.45
N ALA A 297 8.71 1.71 -1.22
CA ALA A 297 7.50 0.92 -1.48
C ALA A 297 7.01 0.27 -0.19
N LEU A 298 7.93 -0.31 0.58
CA LEU A 298 7.63 -1.05 1.81
C LEU A 298 8.50 -0.50 2.95
N TRP A 299 7.85 -0.01 4.01
CA TRP A 299 8.52 0.46 5.22
C TRP A 299 8.18 -0.44 6.41
N PHE A 300 9.21 -0.81 7.18
CA PHE A 300 9.10 -1.67 8.35
C PHE A 300 9.79 -1.04 9.55
N GLY A 301 9.16 -1.16 10.72
CA GLY A 301 9.65 -0.63 11.98
C GLY A 301 9.31 -1.55 13.15
N ASN A 302 10.24 -1.85 14.07
CA ASN A 302 9.91 -2.58 15.31
C ASN A 302 9.01 -3.84 15.13
N VAL A 303 9.25 -4.63 14.07
CA VAL A 303 8.40 -5.77 13.72
C VAL A 303 9.24 -6.92 13.16
N ILE A 304 8.73 -8.14 13.31
CA ILE A 304 9.22 -9.33 12.60
C ILE A 304 8.13 -9.73 11.60
N ALA A 305 8.42 -9.60 10.31
CA ALA A 305 7.43 -9.65 9.24
C ALA A 305 7.84 -10.53 8.05
N ASP A 306 6.83 -11.14 7.43
CA ASP A 306 6.97 -11.94 6.21
C ASP A 306 6.16 -11.31 5.07
N VAL A 307 6.77 -11.17 3.90
CA VAL A 307 6.14 -10.56 2.71
C VAL A 307 6.34 -11.46 1.50
N ALA A 308 5.25 -11.74 0.79
CA ALA A 308 5.30 -12.42 -0.50
C ALA A 308 4.87 -11.47 -1.62
N LEU A 309 5.73 -11.30 -2.61
CA LEU A 309 5.49 -10.51 -3.80
C LEU A 309 5.43 -11.44 -5.00
N LYS A 310 4.26 -11.60 -5.62
CA LYS A 310 4.07 -12.39 -6.84
C LYS A 310 3.52 -11.54 -7.96
N SER A 311 4.18 -11.54 -9.11
CA SER A 311 3.78 -10.72 -10.28
C SER A 311 3.47 -9.26 -9.91
N THR A 312 4.29 -8.71 -9.00
CA THR A 312 4.02 -7.41 -8.34
C THR A 312 4.81 -6.29 -8.99
N GLN A 313 4.21 -5.11 -9.09
CA GLN A 313 4.87 -3.88 -9.55
C GLN A 313 4.99 -2.89 -8.40
N LEU A 314 6.22 -2.56 -8.00
CA LEU A 314 6.50 -1.51 -7.02
C LEU A 314 7.15 -0.33 -7.73
N LYS A 315 6.41 0.77 -7.90
CA LYS A 315 6.88 1.99 -8.57
C LYS A 315 7.13 3.06 -7.53
N THR A 316 8.40 3.41 -7.31
CA THR A 316 8.76 4.39 -6.29
C THR A 316 9.47 5.59 -6.88
N ALA A 317 9.01 6.79 -6.54
CA ALA A 317 9.68 8.02 -6.95
C ALA A 317 11.06 8.19 -6.28
N SER A 318 11.23 7.60 -5.09
CA SER A 318 12.49 7.61 -4.33
C SER A 318 13.57 6.68 -4.88
N GLY A 319 13.21 5.68 -5.67
CA GLY A 319 14.12 4.59 -6.06
C GLY A 319 14.40 3.59 -4.91
N VAL A 320 13.70 3.67 -3.78
CA VAL A 320 13.85 2.75 -2.65
C VAL A 320 12.70 1.74 -2.65
N LEU A 321 12.99 0.45 -2.61
CA LEU A 321 11.98 -0.61 -2.50
C LEU A 321 11.62 -0.86 -1.03
N VAL A 322 12.62 -1.07 -0.19
CA VAL A 322 12.40 -1.54 1.18
C VAL A 322 13.23 -0.74 2.16
N VAL A 323 12.60 -0.33 3.27
CA VAL A 323 13.27 0.21 4.45
C VAL A 323 12.92 -0.65 5.66
N ALA A 324 13.92 -1.17 6.36
CA ALA A 324 13.75 -1.78 7.68
C ALA A 324 14.46 -0.94 8.75
N ASN A 325 13.71 -0.54 9.78
CA ASN A 325 14.16 0.37 10.81
C ASN A 325 13.74 -0.11 12.22
N PHE A 326 14.33 0.51 13.22
CA PHE A 326 14.02 0.34 14.64
C PHE A 326 12.86 1.24 15.09
N SER A 327 12.25 2.03 14.20
CA SER A 327 11.26 3.04 14.55
C SER A 327 9.82 2.52 14.61
N GLN A 328 8.90 3.33 15.11
CA GLN A 328 7.45 3.15 14.95
C GLN A 328 6.82 4.45 14.44
N ILE A 329 5.56 4.43 14.00
CA ILE A 329 4.81 5.65 13.69
C ILE A 329 3.99 6.04 14.93
N THR A 330 3.96 7.33 15.28
CA THR A 330 3.16 7.85 16.40
C THR A 330 1.67 7.79 16.08
N GLN A 331 0.82 7.79 17.12
CA GLN A 331 -0.64 7.82 16.91
C GLN A 331 -1.15 9.11 16.27
N ASP A 332 -0.36 10.19 16.38
CA ASP A 332 -0.66 11.48 15.76
C ASP A 332 -0.14 11.58 14.32
N PHE A 333 0.56 10.55 13.84
CA PHE A 333 1.12 10.46 12.48
C PHE A 333 2.04 11.63 12.11
N ASP A 334 2.71 12.21 13.12
CA ASP A 334 3.52 13.42 12.99
C ASP A 334 5.02 13.12 12.81
N TYR A 335 5.54 12.01 13.33
CA TYR A 335 6.92 11.55 13.08
C TYR A 335 7.13 10.06 13.35
N TYR A 336 8.31 9.57 12.96
CA TYR A 336 8.79 8.24 13.34
C TYR A 336 9.38 8.26 14.76
N ALA A 337 8.67 7.70 15.72
CA ALA A 337 9.13 7.56 17.10
C ALA A 337 10.41 6.72 17.19
N SER A 338 11.28 7.15 18.09
CA SER A 338 12.62 6.64 18.34
C SER A 338 12.69 5.98 19.72
N TYR A 339 13.88 5.46 20.08
CA TYR A 339 14.13 4.91 21.41
C TYR A 339 13.82 5.90 22.55
N LEU A 340 13.93 7.21 22.29
CA LEU A 340 13.59 8.25 23.28
C LEU A 340 12.10 8.26 23.62
N ASP A 341 11.27 7.89 22.66
CA ASP A 341 9.80 7.88 22.76
C ASP A 341 9.30 6.53 23.27
N ASN A 342 9.95 5.43 22.86
CA ASN A 342 9.65 4.08 23.30
C ASN A 342 10.95 3.26 23.44
N ASN A 343 11.32 2.92 24.67
CA ASN A 343 12.54 2.16 24.96
C ASN A 343 12.43 0.64 24.69
N ASN A 344 11.24 0.15 24.33
CA ASN A 344 11.00 -1.25 23.97
C ASN A 344 11.13 -1.52 22.47
N LEU A 345 11.38 -0.47 21.68
CA LEU A 345 11.64 -0.61 20.26
C LEU A 345 12.82 -1.58 20.04
N GLN A 346 12.76 -2.34 18.96
CA GLN A 346 13.79 -3.29 18.53
C GLN A 346 13.97 -3.17 17.01
N PRO A 347 15.09 -3.65 16.44
CA PRO A 347 15.30 -3.55 14.99
C PRO A 347 14.24 -4.36 14.24
N ALA A 348 13.79 -3.89 13.08
CA ALA A 348 12.91 -4.69 12.25
C ALA A 348 13.67 -5.88 11.64
N GLU A 349 13.00 -7.02 11.54
CA GLU A 349 13.48 -8.21 10.83
C GLU A 349 12.44 -8.58 9.79
N VAL A 350 12.81 -8.53 8.52
CA VAL A 350 11.83 -8.68 7.43
C VAL A 350 12.33 -9.73 6.45
N SER A 351 11.49 -10.73 6.16
CA SER A 351 11.73 -11.70 5.09
C SER A 351 10.81 -11.42 3.92
N ILE A 352 11.37 -11.24 2.73
CA ILE A 352 10.62 -10.91 1.52
C ILE A 352 10.95 -11.94 0.44
N SER A 353 9.94 -12.67 -0.02
CA SER A 353 10.03 -13.53 -1.20
C SER A 353 9.44 -12.84 -2.42
N VAL A 354 10.15 -12.93 -3.53
CA VAL A 354 9.79 -12.31 -4.81
C VAL A 354 9.71 -13.42 -5.85
N SER A 355 8.54 -13.55 -6.48
CA SER A 355 8.26 -14.51 -7.56
C SER A 355 7.66 -13.80 -8.77
N GLU A 356 8.05 -14.22 -9.97
CA GLU A 356 7.51 -13.72 -11.24
C GLU A 356 7.45 -12.18 -11.35
N SER A 357 8.41 -11.48 -10.73
CA SER A 357 8.38 -10.00 -10.63
C SER A 357 9.69 -9.37 -11.08
N ASP A 358 9.59 -8.21 -11.75
CA ASP A 358 10.71 -7.38 -12.16
C ASP A 358 10.75 -6.10 -11.32
N LEU A 359 11.67 -6.04 -10.35
CA LEU A 359 11.74 -4.96 -9.35
C LEU A 359 12.98 -4.10 -9.53
N VAL A 360 12.82 -2.78 -9.38
CA VAL A 360 13.93 -1.81 -9.49
C VAL A 360 13.93 -0.93 -8.26
N GLY A 361 15.09 -0.83 -7.61
CA GLY A 361 15.32 0.05 -6.48
C GLY A 361 16.08 -0.62 -5.33
N ASP A 362 16.37 0.15 -4.31
CA ASP A 362 17.33 -0.22 -3.27
C ASP A 362 16.67 -0.81 -2.01
N LEU A 363 17.44 -1.63 -1.29
CA LEU A 363 17.10 -2.16 0.02
C LEU A 363 17.91 -1.42 1.08
N VAL A 364 17.23 -0.87 2.09
CA VAL A 364 17.85 0.01 3.08
C VAL A 364 17.53 -0.47 4.49
N VAL A 365 18.56 -0.53 5.33
CA VAL A 365 18.43 -0.89 6.75
C VAL A 365 19.01 0.20 7.65
N TYR A 366 18.51 0.22 8.89
CA TYR A 366 18.96 1.11 9.95
C TYR A 366 19.18 0.33 11.26
N ASN A 367 20.19 0.72 12.03
CA ASN A 367 20.33 0.42 13.46
C ASN A 367 20.15 -1.05 13.87
N GLY A 368 20.81 -1.96 13.16
CA GLY A 368 20.80 -3.39 13.42
C GLY A 368 19.63 -4.13 12.81
N SER A 369 18.79 -3.45 12.02
CA SER A 369 17.68 -4.08 11.30
C SER A 369 18.20 -5.01 10.21
N TYR A 370 17.34 -5.93 9.80
CA TYR A 370 17.67 -7.05 8.94
C TYR A 370 16.62 -7.19 7.84
N ILE A 371 17.09 -7.38 6.59
CA ILE A 371 16.25 -7.73 5.45
C ILE A 371 16.79 -9.04 4.85
N ARG A 372 15.92 -10.04 4.73
CA ARG A 372 16.14 -11.18 3.85
C ARG A 372 15.36 -10.97 2.55
N TRP A 373 16.06 -11.10 1.43
CA TRP A 373 15.53 -10.87 0.10
C TRP A 373 15.74 -12.11 -0.77
N SER A 374 14.66 -12.82 -1.06
CA SER A 374 14.66 -14.06 -1.83
C SER A 374 14.07 -13.84 -3.22
N LEU A 375 14.86 -14.11 -4.26
CA LEU A 375 14.41 -14.08 -5.66
C LEU A 375 14.15 -15.51 -6.15
N GLU A 376 12.91 -15.76 -6.52
CA GLU A 376 12.37 -17.07 -6.91
C GLU A 376 11.61 -16.95 -8.24
N ASP A 377 11.40 -18.08 -8.94
CA ASP A 377 10.46 -18.21 -10.06
C ASP A 377 10.56 -17.09 -11.11
N PHE A 378 11.70 -17.01 -11.81
CA PHE A 378 11.97 -16.07 -12.89
C PHE A 378 11.90 -14.59 -12.49
N SER A 379 12.23 -14.27 -11.24
CA SER A 379 12.25 -12.88 -10.78
C SER A 379 13.51 -12.14 -11.19
N THR A 380 13.39 -10.82 -11.35
CA THR A 380 14.56 -9.95 -11.52
C THR A 380 14.55 -8.80 -10.53
N TRP A 381 15.75 -8.45 -10.06
CA TRP A 381 15.96 -7.27 -9.23
C TRP A 381 17.13 -6.45 -9.77
N SER A 382 16.92 -5.15 -9.97
CA SER A 382 17.99 -4.18 -10.25
C SER A 382 18.12 -3.19 -9.10
N GLY A 383 19.18 -3.29 -8.32
CA GLY A 383 19.39 -2.45 -7.15
C GLY A 383 20.61 -2.83 -6.32
N THR A 384 20.76 -2.16 -5.18
CA THR A 384 21.76 -2.46 -4.16
C THR A 384 21.13 -2.55 -2.77
N ALA A 385 21.87 -3.13 -1.83
CA ALA A 385 21.51 -3.18 -0.42
C ALA A 385 22.57 -2.46 0.44
N TYR A 386 22.15 -1.55 1.32
CA TYR A 386 23.06 -0.81 2.19
C TYR A 386 22.45 -0.38 3.53
N SER A 387 23.31 -0.23 4.54
CA SER A 387 22.94 0.40 5.81
C SER A 387 23.07 1.92 5.67
N SER A 388 21.97 2.65 5.87
CA SER A 388 21.99 4.12 5.84
C SER A 388 22.55 4.69 7.16
N TYR A 389 22.26 4.03 8.28
CA TYR A 389 22.77 4.43 9.58
C TYR A 389 22.96 3.24 10.53
N GLY A 390 24.08 3.26 11.25
CA GLY A 390 24.44 2.16 12.14
C GLY A 390 24.84 0.88 11.39
N LYS A 391 24.89 -0.23 12.12
CA LYS A 391 25.03 -1.56 11.50
C LYS A 391 23.71 -1.95 10.84
N GLY A 392 23.76 -2.87 9.89
CA GLY A 392 22.58 -3.42 9.27
C GLY A 392 22.94 -4.66 8.48
N PHE A 393 21.96 -5.53 8.25
CA PHE A 393 22.20 -6.88 7.79
C PHE A 393 21.27 -7.23 6.64
N PHE A 394 21.84 -7.95 5.66
CA PHE A 394 21.11 -8.40 4.49
C PHE A 394 21.44 -9.86 4.21
N ASP A 395 20.41 -10.66 4.00
CA ASP A 395 20.56 -11.97 3.37
C ASP A 395 19.93 -11.89 1.98
N ILE A 396 20.64 -12.41 0.99
CA ILE A 396 20.19 -12.44 -0.40
C ILE A 396 20.24 -13.90 -0.88
N ASP A 397 19.08 -14.39 -1.28
CA ASP A 397 18.90 -15.74 -1.80
C ASP A 397 18.42 -15.65 -3.26
N LEU A 398 19.02 -16.44 -4.14
CA LEU A 398 18.59 -16.55 -5.54
C LEU A 398 18.33 -18.01 -5.92
N ASP A 399 17.23 -18.25 -6.61
CA ASP A 399 17.07 -19.47 -7.38
C ASP A 399 17.82 -19.36 -8.73
N SER A 400 17.93 -20.48 -9.44
CA SER A 400 18.68 -20.57 -10.70
C SER A 400 17.99 -19.90 -11.88
N THR A 401 16.73 -19.48 -11.71
CA THR A 401 15.92 -18.86 -12.76
C THR A 401 15.88 -17.34 -12.63
N SER A 402 16.18 -16.82 -11.44
CA SER A 402 16.12 -15.40 -11.10
C SER A 402 17.45 -14.69 -11.30
N ASN A 403 17.38 -13.37 -11.52
CA ASN A 403 18.54 -12.55 -11.85
C ASN A 403 18.65 -11.30 -10.97
N TRP A 404 19.88 -10.95 -10.60
CA TRP A 404 20.18 -9.70 -9.90
C TRP A 404 21.13 -8.84 -10.73
N THR A 405 20.72 -7.60 -11.03
CA THR A 405 21.58 -6.56 -11.60
C THR A 405 22.02 -5.58 -10.51
N MET A 406 23.30 -5.56 -10.19
CA MET A 406 23.85 -4.70 -9.15
C MET A 406 23.98 -3.25 -9.64
N THR A 407 23.63 -2.29 -8.76
CA THR A 407 23.78 -0.85 -9.02
C THR A 407 24.89 -0.19 -8.17
N ALA A 408 25.41 -0.89 -7.17
CA ALA A 408 26.54 -0.45 -6.36
C ALA A 408 27.25 -1.65 -5.71
N ASN A 409 28.35 -1.37 -4.98
CA ASN A 409 28.94 -2.38 -4.11
C ASN A 409 27.97 -2.76 -2.99
N THR A 410 27.81 -4.05 -2.73
CA THR A 410 26.85 -4.56 -1.74
C THR A 410 27.55 -5.47 -0.73
N ILE A 411 27.16 -5.38 0.54
CA ILE A 411 27.64 -6.27 1.60
C ILE A 411 26.45 -7.08 2.09
N VAL A 412 26.59 -8.40 2.12
CA VAL A 412 25.59 -9.34 2.63
C VAL A 412 26.14 -10.19 3.75
N GLN A 413 25.28 -10.50 4.71
CA GLN A 413 25.54 -11.42 5.79
C GLN A 413 25.40 -12.86 5.29
N ASN A 414 24.42 -13.18 4.46
CA ASN A 414 24.35 -14.45 3.75
C ASN A 414 24.06 -14.23 2.26
N LEU A 415 24.83 -14.92 1.41
CA LEU A 415 24.53 -15.12 0.00
C LEU A 415 24.23 -16.59 -0.22
N THR A 416 23.06 -16.92 -0.75
CA THR A 416 22.78 -18.25 -1.30
C THR A 416 22.33 -18.17 -2.75
N ASP A 417 22.70 -19.18 -3.53
CA ASP A 417 22.33 -19.26 -4.93
C ASP A 417 22.30 -20.72 -5.37
N THR A 418 21.17 -21.16 -5.94
CA THR A 418 21.05 -22.54 -6.44
C THR A 418 21.78 -22.78 -7.77
N MET A 419 22.12 -21.73 -8.54
CA MET A 419 22.92 -21.85 -9.76
C MET A 419 24.39 -22.22 -9.46
N GLY A 420 24.88 -21.90 -8.26
CA GLY A 420 26.23 -22.21 -7.75
C GLY A 420 27.40 -21.53 -8.49
N THR A 421 27.21 -21.07 -9.73
CA THR A 421 28.21 -20.34 -10.53
C THR A 421 28.09 -18.83 -10.39
N LEU A 422 26.99 -18.32 -9.83
CA LEU A 422 26.65 -16.90 -9.73
C LEU A 422 26.51 -16.17 -11.08
N ASN A 423 26.28 -16.90 -12.18
CA ASN A 423 26.16 -16.32 -13.53
C ASN A 423 24.87 -15.49 -13.74
N ASN A 424 23.91 -15.62 -12.83
CA ASN A 424 22.68 -14.86 -12.71
C ASN A 424 22.85 -13.53 -11.93
N ILE A 425 24.06 -13.20 -11.46
CA ILE A 425 24.36 -11.90 -10.84
C ILE A 425 25.15 -11.03 -11.82
N GLN A 426 24.50 -10.03 -12.41
CA GLN A 426 25.10 -9.03 -13.29
C GLN A 426 25.67 -7.87 -12.46
N SER A 427 26.97 -7.91 -12.20
CA SER A 427 27.63 -7.03 -11.24
C SER A 427 27.89 -5.61 -11.75
N ARG A 428 27.92 -5.40 -13.07
CA ARG A 428 28.22 -4.09 -13.71
C ARG A 428 29.50 -3.42 -13.19
N GLY A 429 30.52 -4.22 -12.84
CA GLY A 429 31.81 -3.75 -12.31
C GLY A 429 31.83 -3.56 -10.79
N TYR A 430 30.69 -3.69 -10.11
CA TYR A 430 30.60 -3.62 -8.65
C TYR A 430 30.95 -4.95 -7.98
N ASN A 431 31.40 -4.88 -6.74
CA ASN A 431 31.76 -6.03 -5.93
C ASN A 431 30.67 -6.38 -4.92
N LEU A 432 30.44 -7.67 -4.74
CA LEU A 432 29.60 -8.25 -3.72
C LEU A 432 30.48 -8.81 -2.61
N TYR A 433 30.29 -8.35 -1.38
CA TYR A 433 31.03 -8.84 -0.22
C TYR A 433 30.13 -9.74 0.61
N PHE A 434 30.56 -10.96 0.89
CA PHE A 434 29.78 -11.93 1.67
C PHE A 434 30.51 -12.36 2.94
N ASN A 435 29.76 -12.72 3.97
CA ASN A 435 30.34 -13.32 5.17
C ASN A 435 30.70 -14.79 4.93
N SER A 436 31.99 -15.09 4.85
CA SER A 436 32.49 -16.45 4.56
C SER A 436 32.18 -17.49 5.64
N THR A 437 31.85 -17.04 6.87
CA THR A 437 31.46 -17.96 7.96
C THR A 437 30.01 -18.44 7.83
N VAL A 438 29.16 -17.66 7.15
CA VAL A 438 27.74 -17.96 6.93
C VAL A 438 27.55 -18.58 5.55
N SER A 439 28.07 -17.94 4.50
CA SER A 439 28.02 -18.42 3.11
C SER A 439 29.09 -19.48 2.83
N LYS A 440 29.06 -20.56 3.63
CA LYS A 440 30.09 -21.63 3.67
C LYS A 440 30.26 -22.33 2.31
N TRP A 441 29.23 -22.37 1.49
CA TRP A 441 29.26 -23.00 0.17
C TRP A 441 30.26 -22.34 -0.78
N LEU A 442 30.55 -21.05 -0.59
CA LEU A 442 31.58 -20.30 -1.32
C LEU A 442 33.01 -20.59 -0.84
N ARG A 443 33.16 -21.27 0.30
CA ARG A 443 34.44 -21.70 0.90
C ARG A 443 35.47 -20.56 1.04
N GLY A 444 34.99 -19.32 1.25
CA GLY A 444 35.83 -18.14 1.36
C GLY A 444 36.58 -17.75 0.07
N LYS A 445 36.15 -18.22 -1.10
CA LYS A 445 36.80 -17.91 -2.38
C LYS A 445 36.32 -16.57 -2.96
N THR A 446 37.19 -15.91 -3.71
CA THR A 446 36.81 -14.82 -4.62
C THR A 446 36.37 -15.42 -5.95
N ILE A 447 35.18 -15.04 -6.41
CA ILE A 447 34.56 -15.51 -7.65
C ILE A 447 34.32 -14.29 -8.55
N GLY A 448 34.72 -14.36 -9.82
CA GLY A 448 34.40 -13.33 -10.80
C GLY A 448 32.91 -13.37 -11.15
N LEU A 449 32.28 -12.21 -11.24
CA LEU A 449 30.87 -12.09 -11.60
C LEU A 449 30.73 -11.57 -13.04
N PRO A 450 29.66 -11.96 -13.76
CA PRO A 450 29.25 -11.28 -14.99
C PRO A 450 29.22 -9.76 -14.82
N GLY A 451 29.67 -9.02 -15.83
CA GLY A 451 29.77 -7.57 -15.76
C GLY A 451 31.06 -7.02 -15.14
N GLY A 452 32.00 -7.88 -14.72
CA GLY A 452 33.40 -7.50 -14.45
C GLY A 452 33.77 -7.25 -12.99
N GLY A 453 32.83 -7.40 -12.06
CA GLY A 453 33.10 -7.34 -10.62
C GLY A 453 33.37 -8.71 -10.00
N MET A 454 33.38 -8.77 -8.66
CA MET A 454 33.69 -9.99 -7.92
C MET A 454 32.78 -10.20 -6.71
N ALA A 455 32.40 -11.45 -6.45
CA ALA A 455 31.91 -11.90 -5.16
C ALA A 455 33.11 -12.33 -4.31
N ARG A 456 33.33 -11.70 -3.15
CA ARG A 456 34.49 -11.98 -2.30
C ARG A 456 34.17 -11.90 -0.80
N PRO A 457 34.94 -12.57 0.06
CA PRO A 457 34.75 -12.45 1.50
C PRO A 457 34.87 -11.00 1.98
N ILE A 458 34.06 -10.63 2.98
CA ILE A 458 34.23 -9.37 3.71
C ILE A 458 35.67 -9.32 4.26
N PRO A 459 36.44 -8.25 3.97
CA PRO A 459 37.80 -8.11 4.50
C PRO A 459 37.83 -8.19 6.03
N TYR A 460 38.80 -8.90 6.60
CA TYR A 460 38.99 -8.99 8.06
C TYR A 460 39.18 -7.63 8.75
N THR A 461 39.49 -6.57 8.00
CA THR A 461 39.69 -5.19 8.49
C THR A 461 38.46 -4.30 8.39
N SER A 462 37.37 -4.70 7.71
CA SER A 462 36.21 -3.84 7.46
C SER A 462 35.11 -3.97 8.52
N GLY A 463 35.48 -3.83 9.80
CA GLY A 463 34.52 -3.66 10.90
C GLY A 463 33.81 -2.30 10.94
N ARG A 464 34.06 -1.42 9.95
CA ARG A 464 33.47 -0.08 9.85
C ARG A 464 33.32 0.33 8.39
N VAL A 465 32.11 0.20 7.84
CA VAL A 465 31.72 0.97 6.66
C VAL A 465 30.59 1.89 7.13
N GLN A 466 30.92 3.17 7.30
CA GLN A 466 29.97 4.26 7.54
C GLN A 466 29.92 5.15 6.29
N ARG A 467 28.67 5.34 5.81
CA ARG A 467 28.06 6.48 5.07
C ARG A 467 28.50 6.80 3.63
N PRO A 468 27.50 7.18 2.81
CA PRO A 468 27.30 8.59 2.46
C PRO A 468 26.14 9.27 3.22
N ALA A 469 25.99 10.57 2.96
CA ALA A 469 25.36 11.62 3.75
C ALA A 469 23.96 11.39 4.35
N GLN A 470 23.73 12.07 5.48
CA GLN A 470 22.44 12.26 6.14
C GLN A 470 21.40 12.80 5.16
N PHE A 471 20.32 12.05 4.95
CA PHE A 471 19.03 12.65 4.65
C PHE A 471 18.34 12.92 5.99
N TRP A 472 18.38 14.16 6.43
CA TRP A 472 17.38 14.66 7.36
C TRP A 472 16.13 14.95 6.54
N MET A 473 15.01 14.34 6.91
CA MET A 473 13.70 14.74 6.43
C MET A 473 13.03 15.51 7.56
N VAL A 474 12.62 16.73 7.24
CA VAL A 474 11.52 17.43 7.90
C VAL A 474 10.23 16.80 7.40
#